data_AF-A0ABD1DJ37-F1
#
_entry.id   AF-A0ABD1DJ37-F1
#
_cell.length_a   1.000
_cell.length_b   1.000
_cell.length_c   1.000
_cell.angle_alpha   90.00
_cell.angle_beta   90.00
_cell.angle_gamma   90.00
#
_symmetry.space_group_name_H-M   'P 1'
#
loop_
_entity.id
_entity.type
_entity.pdbx_description
1 polymer ?
#
loop_
_entity_poly.entity_id
_entity_poly.type
_entity_poly.pdbx_seq_one_letter_code
_entity_poly.pdbx_strand_id
1 'polypeptide(L)'
;MQNLSISCSLVCLIILGSAALVGAFGVCQRQISAVLVTGVMYLLAALFALFTLMIIHFKRQQGRPLTEIDYGVSIDGVVAIKPDYLYAQPLLDARVIVTAWSLDLGWGGVVLCAFTAFLWILLSKIMRFNPLSAMI
;
A
#
# COMPACT_ATOMS: atom_id res chain seq x y z
N MET A 1 12.42 -5.46 10.69
CA MET A 1 11.51 -4.56 9.94
C MET A 1 10.19 -5.21 9.48
N GLN A 2 10.10 -6.53 9.25
CA GLN A 2 8.85 -7.17 8.76
C GLN A 2 7.63 -7.01 9.68
N ASN A 3 7.83 -7.01 11.00
CA ASN A 3 6.73 -6.82 11.95
C ASN A 3 6.01 -5.47 11.75
N LEU A 4 6.70 -4.45 11.25
CA LEU A 4 6.14 -3.11 11.03
C LEU A 4 5.33 -3.02 9.72
N SER A 5 5.76 -3.70 8.65
CA SER A 5 4.96 -3.75 7.42
C SER A 5 3.68 -4.58 7.59
N ILE A 6 3.74 -5.65 8.39
CA ILE A 6 2.57 -6.50 8.66
C ILE A 6 1.54 -5.72 9.49
N SER A 7 1.96 -5.05 10.57
CA SER A 7 1.04 -4.24 11.38
C SER A 7 0.38 -3.13 10.56
N CYS A 8 1.13 -2.45 9.69
CA CYS A 8 0.60 -1.39 8.81
C CYS A 8 -0.53 -1.91 7.89
N SER A 9 -0.35 -3.09 7.29
CA SER A 9 -1.38 -3.72 6.46
C SER A 9 -2.63 -4.10 7.25
N LEU A 10 -2.46 -4.60 8.48
CA LEU A 10 -3.57 -4.97 9.38
C LEU A 10 -4.40 -3.75 9.75
N VAL A 11 -3.75 -2.65 10.13
CA VAL A 11 -4.42 -1.38 10.44
C VAL A 11 -5.16 -0.84 9.21
N CYS A 12 -4.55 -0.92 8.01
CA CYS A 12 -5.20 -0.51 6.77
C CYS A 12 -6.51 -1.26 6.53
N LEU A 13 -6.53 -2.59 6.70
CA LEU A 13 -7.75 -3.41 6.54
C LEU A 13 -8.83 -3.05 7.56
N ILE A 14 -8.45 -2.77 8.82
CA ILE A 14 -9.39 -2.36 9.87
C ILE A 14 -10.01 -0.99 9.54
N ILE A 15 -9.19 -0.04 9.07
CA ILE A 15 -9.67 1.30 8.67
C ILE A 15 -10.62 1.16 7.47
N LEU A 16 -10.28 0.36 6.47
CA LEU A 16 -11.12 0.14 5.28
C LEU A 16 -12.47 -0.49 5.65
N GLY A 17 -12.47 -1.52 6.50
CA GLY A 17 -13.69 -2.18 6.96
C GLY A 17 -14.59 -1.26 7.80
N SER A 18 -14.01 -0.51 8.72
CA SER A 18 -14.76 0.46 9.53
C SER A 18 -15.28 1.64 8.72
N ALA A 19 -14.49 2.16 7.78
CA ALA A 19 -14.91 3.22 6.86
C ALA A 19 -16.08 2.79 5.96
N ALA A 20 -16.11 1.53 5.52
CA ALA A 20 -17.24 1.00 4.75
C ALA A 20 -18.53 0.96 5.57
N LEU A 21 -18.48 0.49 6.83
CA LEU A 21 -19.63 0.44 7.73
C LEU A 21 -20.15 1.85 8.06
N VAL A 22 -19.25 2.75 8.48
CA VAL A 22 -19.61 4.15 8.81
C VAL A 22 -20.10 4.88 7.56
N GLY A 23 -19.54 4.59 6.39
CA GLY A 23 -19.99 5.13 5.12
C GLY A 23 -21.41 4.72 4.78
N ALA A 24 -21.72 3.43 4.90
CA ALA A 24 -23.07 2.92 4.66
C ALA A 24 -24.09 3.62 5.58
N PHE A 25 -23.81 3.74 6.88
CA PHE A 25 -24.68 4.46 7.81
C PHE A 25 -24.76 5.96 7.50
N GLY A 26 -23.65 6.60 7.11
CA GLY A 26 -23.61 8.01 6.74
C GLY A 26 -24.46 8.36 5.52
N VAL A 27 -24.52 7.46 4.54
CA VAL A 27 -25.39 7.60 3.36
C VAL A 27 -26.85 7.37 3.72
N CYS A 28 -27.17 6.34 4.52
CA CYS A 28 -28.53 6.04 4.95
C CYS A 28 -29.17 7.19 5.77
N GLN A 29 -28.41 7.79 6.70
CA GLN A 29 -28.90 8.89 7.55
C GLN A 29 -28.68 10.27 6.93
N ARG A 30 -28.13 10.34 5.70
CA ARG A 30 -27.84 11.57 4.95
C ARG A 30 -27.00 12.60 5.75
N GLN A 31 -26.17 12.12 6.68
CA GLN A 31 -25.37 12.96 7.57
C GLN A 31 -24.04 13.34 6.92
N ILE A 32 -23.91 14.61 6.50
CA ILE A 32 -22.74 15.13 5.77
C ILE A 32 -21.43 14.92 6.54
N SER A 33 -21.45 15.07 7.87
CA SER A 33 -20.25 14.92 8.72
C SER A 33 -19.70 13.49 8.72
N ALA A 34 -20.56 12.45 8.69
CA ALA A 34 -20.13 11.05 8.64
C ALA A 34 -19.51 10.68 7.28
N VAL A 35 -20.09 11.22 6.19
CA VAL A 35 -19.60 11.06 4.81
C VAL A 35 -18.22 11.72 4.63
N LEU A 36 -17.98 12.87 5.29
CA LEU A 36 -16.67 13.53 5.21
C LEU A 36 -15.59 12.75 5.98
N VAL A 37 -15.90 12.27 7.19
CA VAL A 37 -14.95 11.48 8.01
C VAL A 37 -14.53 10.21 7.27
N THR A 38 -15.47 9.50 6.64
CA THR A 38 -15.18 8.27 5.88
C THR A 38 -14.25 8.53 4.70
N GLY A 39 -14.40 9.65 3.99
CA GLY A 39 -13.45 10.07 2.95
C GLY A 39 -12.02 10.25 3.47
N VAL A 40 -11.85 10.85 4.65
CA VAL A 40 -10.53 10.98 5.31
C VAL A 40 -9.97 9.63 5.73
N MET A 41 -10.82 8.72 6.23
CA MET A 41 -10.39 7.37 6.61
C MET A 41 -9.88 6.57 5.40
N TYR A 42 -10.51 6.71 4.22
CA TYR A 42 -10.00 6.10 2.98
C TYR A 42 -8.64 6.68 2.55
N LEU A 43 -8.38 7.97 2.74
CA LEU A 43 -7.06 8.57 2.49
C LEU A 43 -6.00 8.05 3.46
N LEU A 44 -6.32 7.94 4.74
CA LEU A 44 -5.42 7.36 5.74
C LEU A 44 -5.08 5.90 5.40
N ALA A 45 -6.07 5.10 5.02
CA ALA A 45 -5.85 3.73 4.56
C ALA A 45 -4.91 3.68 3.33
N ALA A 46 -5.12 4.55 2.34
CA ALA A 46 -4.27 4.63 1.16
C ALA A 46 -2.81 4.99 1.52
N LEU A 47 -2.59 5.89 2.47
CA LEU A 47 -1.25 6.24 2.95
C LEU A 47 -0.56 5.06 3.64
N PHE A 48 -1.27 4.32 4.50
CA PHE A 48 -0.72 3.11 5.13
C PHE A 48 -0.40 2.01 4.10
N ALA A 49 -1.25 1.84 3.09
CA ALA A 49 -0.99 0.93 1.98
C ALA A 49 0.26 1.36 1.17
N LEU A 50 0.40 2.67 0.88
CA LEU A 50 1.58 3.22 0.21
C LEU A 50 2.86 3.00 1.01
N PHE A 51 2.84 3.22 2.32
CA PHE A 51 3.99 2.94 3.17
C PHE A 51 4.36 1.45 3.14
N THR A 52 3.37 0.57 3.16
CA THR A 52 3.59 -0.88 3.06
C THR A 52 4.22 -1.25 1.72
N LEU A 53 3.69 -0.72 0.61
CA LEU A 53 4.26 -0.93 -0.72
C LEU A 53 5.68 -0.37 -0.85
N MET A 54 5.93 0.83 -0.31
CA MET A 54 7.25 1.45 -0.32
C MET A 54 8.27 0.63 0.46
N ILE A 55 7.91 0.09 1.63
CA ILE A 55 8.80 -0.80 2.39
C ILE A 55 9.12 -2.06 1.58
N ILE A 56 8.13 -2.67 0.92
CA ILE A 56 8.34 -3.85 0.07
C ILE A 56 9.24 -3.51 -1.13
N HIS A 57 9.03 -2.33 -1.75
CA HIS A 57 9.82 -1.86 -2.87
C HIS A 57 11.28 -1.56 -2.47
N PHE A 58 11.49 -0.87 -1.34
CA PHE A 58 12.82 -0.61 -0.79
C PHE A 58 13.52 -1.90 -0.36
N LYS A 59 12.83 -2.86 0.26
CA LYS A 59 13.43 -4.18 0.57
C LYS A 59 13.87 -4.92 -0.70
N ARG A 60 13.17 -4.74 -1.84
CA ARG A 60 13.60 -5.30 -3.12
C ARG A 60 14.79 -4.56 -3.71
N GLN A 61 14.84 -3.23 -3.60
CA GLN A 61 16.00 -2.45 -4.05
C GLN A 61 17.24 -2.69 -3.17
N GLN A 62 17.06 -2.86 -1.86
CA GLN A 62 18.10 -3.27 -0.90
C GLN A 62 18.38 -4.78 -0.91
N GLY A 63 17.67 -5.58 -1.72
CA GLY A 63 18.10 -6.93 -2.11
C GLY A 63 19.04 -6.93 -3.32
N ARG A 64 19.25 -5.77 -3.96
CA ARG A 64 20.23 -5.52 -5.03
C ARG A 64 21.58 -4.88 -4.61
N PRO A 65 22.04 -4.83 -3.34
CA PRO A 65 23.40 -4.46 -3.01
C PRO A 65 24.24 -5.74 -3.03
N LEU A 66 24.51 -6.24 -4.23
CA LEU A 66 25.67 -7.10 -4.48
C LEU A 66 26.77 -6.31 -5.22
N THR A 67 26.74 -4.99 -5.06
CA THR A 67 27.77 -4.04 -5.48
C THR A 67 28.42 -3.32 -4.30
N GLU A 68 28.34 -3.88 -3.09
CA GLU A 68 29.29 -3.56 -2.02
C GLU A 68 29.48 -4.83 -1.18
N ILE A 69 30.38 -5.69 -1.67
CA ILE A 69 30.78 -6.92 -1.00
C ILE A 69 31.56 -6.53 0.25
N ASP A 70 30.89 -6.57 1.41
CA ASP A 70 31.59 -6.78 2.68
C ASP A 70 32.13 -8.22 2.64
N TYR A 71 33.45 -8.33 2.57
CA TYR A 71 34.16 -9.59 2.40
C TYR A 71 33.92 -10.48 3.62
N GLY A 72 33.06 -11.49 3.49
CA GLY A 72 32.98 -12.59 4.46
C GLY A 72 31.58 -12.96 4.96
N VAL A 73 30.50 -12.34 4.46
CA VAL A 73 29.15 -12.74 4.86
C VAL A 73 28.59 -13.77 3.88
N SER A 74 28.34 -14.98 4.39
CA SER A 74 27.72 -16.09 3.69
C SER A 74 26.26 -15.78 3.37
N ILE A 75 26.00 -15.31 2.17
CA ILE A 75 24.64 -15.22 1.63
C ILE A 75 24.31 -16.60 1.04
N ASP A 76 23.29 -17.26 1.59
CA ASP A 76 22.71 -18.53 1.12
C ASP A 76 23.63 -19.77 1.17
N GLY A 77 24.48 -19.90 2.19
CA GLY A 77 25.18 -21.16 2.51
C GLY A 77 26.28 -21.59 1.54
N VAL A 78 26.58 -20.77 0.52
CA VAL A 78 27.72 -20.96 -0.37
C VAL A 78 28.85 -20.05 0.10
N VAL A 79 29.89 -20.65 0.66
CA VAL A 79 31.16 -19.96 0.93
C VAL A 79 31.87 -19.78 -0.40
N ALA A 80 31.64 -18.65 -1.07
CA ALA A 80 32.36 -18.31 -2.29
C ALA A 80 33.80 -17.92 -1.92
N ILE A 81 34.73 -18.84 -2.15
CA ILE A 81 36.16 -18.57 -2.07
C ILE A 81 36.57 -17.74 -3.29
N LYS A 82 37.60 -16.91 -3.10
CA LYS A 82 38.06 -15.78 -3.92
C LYS A 82 38.12 -15.93 -5.47
N PRO A 83 38.14 -17.08 -6.16
CA PRO A 83 38.09 -17.08 -7.63
C PRO A 83 36.69 -17.32 -8.25
N ASP A 84 35.70 -17.86 -7.50
CA ASP A 84 34.43 -18.34 -8.09
C ASP A 84 33.30 -17.30 -8.11
N TYR A 85 33.48 -16.14 -7.49
CA TYR A 85 32.46 -15.08 -7.44
C TYR A 85 32.19 -14.46 -8.83
N LEU A 86 33.19 -14.43 -9.70
CA LEU A 86 33.10 -13.92 -11.07
C LEU A 86 32.20 -14.80 -11.95
N TYR A 87 32.16 -16.11 -11.65
CA TYR A 87 31.28 -17.08 -12.31
C TYR A 87 29.91 -17.17 -11.66
N ALA A 88 29.78 -16.86 -10.37
CA ALA A 88 28.50 -16.87 -9.66
C ALA A 88 27.62 -15.64 -9.97
N GLN A 89 28.21 -14.47 -10.24
CA GLN A 89 27.49 -13.25 -10.63
C GLN A 89 26.42 -13.46 -11.71
N PRO A 90 26.72 -14.08 -12.87
CA PRO A 90 25.69 -14.34 -13.89
C PRO A 90 24.64 -15.38 -13.46
N LEU A 91 24.96 -16.30 -12.53
CA LEU A 91 23.97 -17.25 -11.98
C LEU A 91 23.02 -16.58 -10.98
N LEU A 92 23.49 -15.58 -10.23
CA LEU A 92 22.63 -14.79 -9.34
C LEU A 92 21.78 -13.77 -10.14
N ASP A 93 22.33 -13.20 -11.21
CA ASP A 93 21.61 -12.29 -12.11
C ASP A 93 20.56 -13.03 -12.97
N ALA A 94 20.75 -14.32 -13.22
CA ALA A 94 19.74 -15.20 -13.81
C ALA A 94 18.52 -15.45 -12.92
N ARG A 95 18.55 -15.02 -11.65
CA ARG A 95 17.39 -15.12 -10.76
C ARG A 95 16.39 -14.01 -11.07
N VAL A 96 15.58 -14.23 -12.09
CA VAL A 96 14.47 -13.34 -12.46
C VAL A 96 13.40 -13.40 -11.36
N ILE A 97 13.49 -12.49 -10.39
CA ILE A 97 12.44 -12.29 -9.39
C ILE A 97 11.29 -11.58 -10.10
N VAL A 98 10.38 -12.37 -10.65
CA VAL A 98 9.16 -11.89 -11.30
C VAL A 98 8.31 -11.14 -10.26
N THR A 99 7.76 -10.00 -10.66
CA THR A 99 6.77 -9.28 -9.85
C THR A 99 5.55 -10.17 -9.66
N ALA A 100 5.34 -10.66 -8.44
CA ALA A 100 4.12 -11.37 -8.09
C ALA A 100 2.90 -10.46 -8.28
N TRP A 101 1.81 -11.03 -8.78
CA TRP A 101 0.52 -10.37 -9.02
C TRP A 101 0.03 -9.49 -7.86
N SER A 102 0.36 -9.87 -6.63
CA SER A 102 0.00 -9.14 -5.42
C SER A 102 0.58 -7.72 -5.36
N LEU A 103 1.74 -7.47 -5.98
CA LEU A 103 2.36 -6.15 -5.99
C LEU A 103 1.59 -5.19 -6.90
N ASP A 104 1.20 -5.66 -8.08
CA ASP A 104 0.42 -4.88 -9.05
C ASP A 104 -1.01 -4.64 -8.54
N LEU A 105 -1.61 -5.66 -7.90
CA LEU A 105 -2.88 -5.50 -7.18
C LEU A 105 -2.77 -4.50 -6.02
N GLY A 106 -1.61 -4.43 -5.35
CA GLY A 106 -1.35 -3.47 -4.28
C GLY A 106 -1.39 -2.02 -4.76
N TRP A 107 -0.72 -1.73 -5.88
CA TRP A 107 -0.80 -0.41 -6.53
C TRP A 107 -2.22 -0.08 -6.99
N GLY A 108 -2.93 -1.07 -7.55
CA GLY A 108 -4.35 -0.93 -7.89
C GLY A 108 -5.22 -0.57 -6.69
N GLY A 109 -5.01 -1.22 -5.55
CA GLY A 109 -5.72 -0.94 -4.31
C GLY A 109 -5.51 0.49 -3.80
N VAL A 110 -4.28 1.00 -3.86
CA VAL A 110 -3.97 2.39 -3.49
C VAL A 110 -4.73 3.38 -4.38
N VAL A 111 -4.69 3.18 -5.71
CA VAL A 111 -5.40 4.04 -6.66
C VAL A 111 -6.91 3.99 -6.44
N LEU A 112 -7.46 2.80 -6.19
CA LEU A 112 -8.88 2.61 -5.91
C LEU A 112 -9.29 3.31 -4.61
N CYS A 113 -8.48 3.23 -3.54
CA CYS A 113 -8.75 3.95 -2.29
C CYS A 113 -8.72 5.48 -2.49
N ALA A 114 -7.75 6.00 -3.26
CA ALA A 114 -7.66 7.43 -3.56
C ALA A 114 -8.87 7.92 -4.38
N PHE A 115 -9.27 7.15 -5.41
CA PHE A 115 -10.46 7.44 -6.21
C PHE A 115 -11.74 7.38 -5.37
N THR A 116 -11.85 6.39 -4.50
CA THR A 116 -12.97 6.25 -3.56
C THR A 116 -13.04 7.46 -2.62
N ALA A 117 -11.92 7.90 -2.06
CA ALA A 117 -11.89 9.11 -1.22
C ALA A 117 -12.33 10.37 -1.99
N PHE A 118 -11.90 10.53 -3.24
CA PHE A 118 -12.34 11.63 -4.10
C PHE A 118 -13.85 11.59 -4.33
N LEU A 119 -14.42 10.42 -4.64
CA LEU A 119 -15.87 10.23 -4.78
C LEU A 119 -16.61 10.56 -3.48
N TRP A 120 -16.11 10.16 -2.32
CA TRP A 120 -16.72 10.47 -1.01
C TRP A 120 -16.70 11.97 -0.69
N ILE A 121 -15.60 12.66 -0.99
CA ILE A 121 -15.51 14.11 -0.83
C ILE A 121 -16.47 14.81 -1.80
N LEU A 122 -16.52 14.37 -3.07
CA LEU A 122 -17.42 14.91 -4.07
C LEU A 122 -18.89 14.69 -3.66
N LEU A 123 -19.22 13.50 -3.14
CA LEU A 123 -20.54 13.18 -2.59
C LEU A 123 -20.90 14.11 -1.41
N SER A 124 -19.97 14.33 -0.46
CA SER A 124 -20.19 15.25 0.66
C SER A 124 -20.49 16.68 0.19
N LYS A 125 -19.85 17.11 -0.90
CA LYS A 125 -20.07 18.41 -1.54
C LYS A 125 -21.43 18.44 -2.22
N ILE A 126 -21.79 17.45 -3.04
CA ILE A 126 -23.11 17.37 -3.68
C ILE A 126 -24.22 17.36 -2.63
N MET A 127 -24.08 16.60 -1.54
CA MET A 127 -25.07 16.58 -0.45
C MET A 127 -25.22 17.95 0.22
N ARG A 128 -24.12 18.70 0.37
CA ARG A 128 -24.15 20.08 0.88
C ARG A 128 -24.74 21.07 -0.14
N PHE A 129 -24.51 20.87 -1.43
CA PHE A 129 -25.04 21.67 -2.53
C PHE A 129 -26.40 21.20 -3.03
N ASN A 130 -27.04 20.25 -2.35
CA ASN A 130 -28.43 19.86 -2.58
C ASN A 130 -29.43 20.45 -1.55
N PRO A 131 -29.37 21.76 -1.17
CA PRO A 131 -30.50 22.43 -0.56
C PRO A 131 -31.61 22.70 -1.60
N LEU A 132 -31.75 21.89 -2.66
CA LEU A 132 -32.88 21.98 -3.59
C LEU A 132 -34.20 21.50 -2.96
N SER A 133 -34.17 20.94 -1.75
CA SER A 133 -35.38 20.66 -0.95
C SER A 133 -35.64 21.71 0.14
N ALA A 134 -34.81 22.76 0.27
CA ALA A 134 -35.08 23.88 1.18
C ALA A 134 -35.89 25.00 0.50
N MET A 135 -36.23 24.84 -0.78
CA MET A 135 -36.97 25.80 -1.60
C MET A 135 -38.17 25.14 -2.35
N ILE A 136 -38.64 23.99 -1.88
CA ILE A 136 -39.97 23.42 -2.21
C ILE A 136 -40.63 23.02 -0.89
#